data_AF-Q0UDX4-F1
#
_entry.id   AF-Q0UDX4-F1
#
_cell.length_a   1.000
_cell.length_b   1.000
_cell.length_c   1.000
_cell.angle_alpha   90.00
_cell.angle_beta   90.00
_cell.angle_gamma   90.00
#
_symmetry.space_group_name_H-M   'P 1'
#
loop_
_entity.id
_entity.type
_entity.pdbx_description
1 polymer ?
#
loop_
_entity_poly.entity_id
_entity_poly.type
_entity_poly.pdbx_seq_one_letter_code
_entity_poly.pdbx_strand_id
1 'polypeptide(L)'
;MSSISPPMPDKALLNDVFFPLLETIGATLSKNFEVRAASTEDLLTATSTLTEYITAYCARNMRGSRNPLDPAELAIHVLRTRNPAETTTNDAGKKIKGEKKWYYLILAETEKTGDVHILAEGNLRKDKIDLVEGFMEAVMNEIEKWNDQDDG
;
A
#
# COMPACT_ATOMS: atom_id res chain seq x y z
N MET A 1 12.85 -30.74 5.16
CA MET A 1 11.54 -30.39 4.61
C MET A 1 11.80 -29.38 3.50
N SER A 2 11.51 -29.73 2.24
CA SER A 2 11.75 -28.82 1.12
C SER A 2 10.74 -27.68 1.20
N SER A 3 11.21 -26.45 1.42
CA SER A 3 10.39 -25.25 1.30
C SER A 3 10.08 -25.05 -0.17
N ILE A 4 8.89 -25.42 -0.61
CA ILE A 4 8.41 -25.06 -1.94
C ILE A 4 8.00 -23.59 -1.81
N SER A 5 8.91 -22.68 -2.20
CA SER A 5 8.57 -21.27 -2.36
C SER A 5 7.43 -21.17 -3.38
N PRO A 6 6.40 -20.33 -3.15
CA PRO A 6 5.39 -20.07 -4.17
C PRO A 6 6.07 -19.61 -5.46
N PRO A 7 5.51 -19.94 -6.64
CA PRO A 7 6.02 -19.44 -7.89
C PRO A 7 5.95 -17.90 -7.88
N MET A 8 7.00 -17.30 -8.42
CA MET A 8 7.11 -15.85 -8.51
C MET A 8 6.01 -15.29 -9.42
N PRO A 9 5.37 -14.18 -9.03
CA PRO A 9 4.36 -13.54 -9.87
C PRO A 9 5.01 -12.93 -11.13
N ASP A 10 4.26 -12.93 -12.23
CA ASP A 10 4.66 -12.28 -13.48
C ASP A 10 4.58 -10.76 -13.31
N LYS A 11 5.71 -10.07 -13.50
CA LYS A 11 5.82 -8.61 -13.37
C LYS A 11 4.93 -7.86 -14.37
N ALA A 12 4.78 -8.36 -15.60
CA ALA A 12 3.94 -7.70 -16.60
C ALA A 12 2.47 -7.76 -16.17
N LEU A 13 2.03 -8.93 -15.70
CA LEU A 13 0.69 -9.13 -15.17
C LEU A 13 0.42 -8.26 -13.93
N LEU A 14 1.41 -8.13 -13.03
CA LEU A 14 1.30 -7.23 -11.88
C LEU A 14 1.15 -5.77 -12.29
N ASN A 15 1.92 -5.31 -13.28
CA ASN A 15 1.78 -3.94 -13.79
C ASN A 15 0.40 -3.69 -14.40
N ASP A 16 -0.11 -4.64 -15.18
CA ASP A 16 -1.43 -4.57 -15.82
C ASP A 16 -2.58 -4.53 -14.80
N VAL A 17 -2.36 -4.99 -13.57
CA VAL A 17 -3.32 -4.94 -12.47
C VAL A 17 -3.12 -3.69 -11.59
N PHE A 18 -1.89 -3.40 -11.19
CA PHE A 18 -1.62 -2.30 -10.26
C PHE A 18 -1.89 -0.94 -10.86
N PHE A 19 -1.59 -0.73 -12.14
CA PHE A 19 -1.83 0.57 -12.76
C PHE A 19 -3.32 0.95 -12.75
N PRO A 20 -4.26 0.10 -13.21
CA PRO A 20 -5.69 0.37 -13.09
C PRO A 20 -6.20 0.53 -11.64
N LEU A 21 -5.65 -0.24 -10.69
CA LEU A 21 -6.02 -0.12 -9.27
C LEU A 21 -5.60 1.24 -8.71
N LEU A 22 -4.37 1.68 -9.00
CA LEU A 22 -3.83 2.97 -8.59
C LEU A 22 -4.55 4.14 -9.26
N GLU A 23 -4.88 4.02 -10.55
CA GLU A 23 -5.68 5.01 -11.26
C GLU A 23 -7.07 5.14 -10.64
N THR A 24 -7.74 4.02 -10.36
CA THR A 24 -9.08 3.99 -9.77
C THR A 24 -9.10 4.59 -8.36
N ILE A 25 -8.13 4.23 -7.52
CA ILE A 25 -8.07 4.77 -6.16
C ILE A 25 -7.67 6.25 -6.19
N GLY A 26 -6.73 6.64 -7.06
CA GLY A 26 -6.33 8.03 -7.27
C GLY A 26 -7.52 8.91 -7.67
N ALA A 27 -8.31 8.47 -8.66
CA ALA A 27 -9.52 9.17 -9.08
C ALA A 27 -10.58 9.26 -7.97
N THR A 28 -10.77 8.17 -7.22
CA THR A 28 -11.70 8.12 -6.07
C THR A 28 -11.29 9.10 -4.98
N LEU A 29 -9.99 9.19 -4.69
CA LEU A 29 -9.44 10.12 -3.71
C LEU A 29 -9.61 11.57 -4.18
N SER A 30 -9.23 11.88 -5.43
CA SER A 30 -9.40 13.21 -6.02
C SER A 30 -10.83 13.72 -5.94
N LYS A 31 -11.79 12.85 -6.24
CA LYS A 31 -13.22 13.18 -6.19
C LYS A 31 -13.73 13.40 -4.76
N ASN A 32 -13.41 12.51 -3.83
CA ASN A 32 -13.98 12.55 -2.47
C ASN A 32 -13.30 13.56 -1.55
N PHE A 33 -12.05 13.93 -1.84
CA PHE A 33 -11.27 14.80 -0.98
C PHE A 33 -10.93 16.14 -1.62
N GLU A 34 -11.41 16.45 -2.84
CA GLU A 34 -11.05 17.66 -3.58
C GLU A 34 -9.52 17.83 -3.67
N VAL A 35 -8.85 16.81 -4.24
CA VAL A 35 -7.39 16.80 -4.41
C VAL A 35 -7.03 16.64 -5.88
N ARG A 36 -5.87 17.18 -6.28
CA ARG A 36 -5.38 17.03 -7.66
C ARG A 36 -5.20 15.54 -7.96
N ALA A 37 -5.58 15.13 -9.17
CA ALA A 37 -5.29 13.79 -9.66
C ALA A 37 -3.79 13.58 -9.79
N ALA A 38 -3.32 12.38 -9.42
CA ALA A 38 -1.95 11.95 -9.68
C ALA A 38 -1.68 11.99 -11.19
N SER A 39 -0.45 12.32 -11.59
CA SER A 39 -0.09 12.27 -12.99
C SER A 39 0.09 10.82 -13.45
N THR A 40 -0.02 10.57 -14.76
CA THR A 40 0.26 9.24 -15.32
C THR A 40 1.68 8.78 -15.01
N GLU A 41 2.65 9.70 -14.97
CA GLU A 41 4.04 9.41 -14.62
C GLU A 41 4.19 8.94 -13.17
N ASP A 42 3.51 9.60 -12.23
CA ASP A 42 3.50 9.20 -10.82
C ASP A 42 2.84 7.82 -10.65
N LEU A 43 1.75 7.56 -11.37
CA LEU A 43 1.05 6.27 -11.35
C LEU A 43 1.91 5.14 -11.92
N LEU A 44 2.65 5.38 -13.01
CA LEU A 44 3.59 4.41 -13.58
C LEU A 44 4.75 4.12 -12.62
N THR A 45 5.28 5.16 -11.96
CA THR A 45 6.35 5.01 -10.96
C THR A 45 5.87 4.16 -9.78
N ALA A 46 4.73 4.51 -9.18
CA ALA A 46 4.14 3.77 -8.08
C ALA A 46 3.81 2.31 -8.46
N THR A 47 3.35 2.07 -9.69
CA THR A 47 3.12 0.74 -10.25
C THR A 47 4.41 -0.08 -10.26
N SER A 48 5.49 0.49 -10.79
CA SER A 48 6.80 -0.19 -10.83
C SER A 48 7.29 -0.53 -9.42
N THR A 49 7.22 0.42 -8.49
CA THR A 49 7.64 0.23 -7.10
C THR A 49 6.81 -0.88 -6.41
N LEU A 50 5.50 -0.91 -6.62
CA LEU A 50 4.63 -1.98 -6.10
C LEU A 50 4.97 -3.34 -6.66
N THR A 51 5.22 -3.43 -7.97
CA THR A 51 5.59 -4.68 -8.63
C THR A 51 6.91 -5.21 -8.08
N GLU A 52 7.90 -4.34 -7.87
CA GLU A 52 9.17 -4.70 -7.25
C GLU A 52 9.00 -5.18 -5.81
N TYR A 53 8.24 -4.44 -5.01
CA TYR A 53 7.90 -4.82 -3.64
C TYR A 53 7.29 -6.22 -3.57
N ILE A 54 6.25 -6.49 -4.37
CA ILE A 54 5.56 -7.78 -4.37
C ILE A 54 6.46 -8.90 -4.86
N THR A 55 7.29 -8.63 -5.87
CA THR A 55 8.32 -9.57 -6.31
C THR A 55 9.24 -9.95 -5.14
N ALA A 56 9.77 -8.96 -4.41
CA ALA A 56 10.66 -9.20 -3.27
C ALA A 56 9.96 -9.91 -2.11
N TYR A 57 8.73 -9.49 -1.78
CA TYR A 57 7.90 -10.09 -0.73
C TYR A 57 7.66 -11.60 -0.99
N CYS A 58 7.32 -11.95 -2.23
CA CYS A 58 7.14 -13.34 -2.65
C CYS A 58 8.46 -14.11 -2.64
N ALA A 59 9.56 -13.55 -3.16
CA ALA A 59 10.87 -14.20 -3.18
C ALA A 59 11.38 -14.56 -1.78
N ARG A 60 11.09 -13.69 -0.81
CA ARG A 60 11.47 -13.88 0.60
C ARG A 60 10.49 -14.75 1.40
N ASN A 61 9.48 -15.34 0.74
CA ASN A 61 8.49 -16.22 1.36
C ASN A 61 7.80 -15.62 2.60
N MET A 62 7.64 -14.29 2.65
CA MET A 62 6.93 -13.65 3.76
C MET A 62 5.42 -13.86 3.71
N ARG A 63 4.95 -14.46 2.63
CA ARG A 63 3.55 -14.85 2.47
C ARG A 63 3.23 -16.01 3.42
N GLY A 64 2.26 -15.79 4.30
CA GLY A 64 1.70 -16.84 5.17
C GLY A 64 0.96 -17.96 4.42
N SER A 65 0.89 -17.87 3.08
CA SER A 65 0.12 -18.75 2.20
C SER A 65 0.98 -19.50 1.20
N ARG A 66 0.58 -20.74 0.92
CA ARG A 66 1.23 -21.63 -0.06
C ARG A 66 0.75 -21.42 -1.51
N ASN A 67 -0.20 -20.51 -1.73
CA ASN A 67 -1.12 -20.55 -2.88
C ASN A 67 -0.81 -19.75 -4.15
N PRO A 68 0.42 -19.59 -4.67
CA PRO A 68 0.74 -18.44 -5.55
C PRO A 68 0.02 -17.09 -5.29
N LEU A 69 0.61 -15.98 -5.74
CA LEU A 69 -0.14 -14.73 -5.76
C LEU A 69 -1.15 -14.76 -6.91
N ASP A 70 -2.42 -14.41 -6.67
CA ASP A 70 -3.44 -14.24 -7.72
C ASP A 70 -3.69 -12.74 -7.98
N PRO A 71 -3.17 -12.18 -9.09
CA PRO A 71 -3.32 -10.76 -9.37
C PRO A 71 -4.79 -10.32 -9.52
N ALA A 72 -5.71 -11.20 -9.89
CA ALA A 72 -7.12 -10.86 -10.02
C ALA A 72 -7.79 -10.56 -8.67
N GLU A 73 -7.22 -11.06 -7.57
CA GLU A 73 -7.76 -10.91 -6.21
C GLU A 73 -7.08 -9.78 -5.43
N LEU A 74 -6.22 -9.00 -6.09
CA LEU A 74 -5.56 -7.84 -5.50
C LEU A 74 -6.51 -6.65 -5.41
N ALA A 75 -6.53 -6.02 -4.24
CA ALA A 75 -7.32 -4.83 -3.99
C ALA A 75 -6.56 -3.81 -3.15
N ILE A 76 -6.77 -2.53 -3.47
CA ILE A 76 -6.28 -1.41 -2.67
C ILE A 76 -7.46 -0.83 -1.88
N HIS A 77 -7.30 -0.77 -0.56
CA HIS A 77 -8.27 -0.18 0.34
C HIS A 77 -7.71 1.06 1.03
N VAL A 78 -8.55 2.08 1.15
CA VAL A 78 -8.29 3.25 1.99
C VAL A 78 -9.15 3.14 3.25
N LEU A 79 -8.53 2.83 4.37
CA LEU A 79 -9.19 2.80 5.66
C LEU A 79 -9.02 4.14 6.37
N ARG A 80 -10.13 4.69 6.86
CA ARG A 80 -10.07 5.87 7.72
C ARG A 80 -9.87 5.44 9.16
N THR A 81 -8.82 5.97 9.79
CA THR A 81 -8.51 5.73 11.19
C THR A 81 -8.37 7.05 11.97
N ARG A 82 -8.26 6.95 13.29
CA ARG A 82 -7.90 8.05 14.18
C ARG A 82 -6.47 7.80 14.66
N ASN A 83 -5.63 8.82 14.69
CA ASN A 83 -4.32 8.68 15.34
C ASN A 83 -4.41 9.12 16.80
N PRO A 84 -4.45 8.18 17.78
CA PRO A 84 -4.54 8.51 19.19
C PRO A 84 -3.29 9.22 19.74
N ALA A 85 -2.16 9.15 19.03
CA ALA A 85 -0.90 9.77 19.43
C ALA A 85 -0.83 11.26 19.04
N GLU A 86 -1.59 11.70 18.04
CA GLU A 86 -1.62 13.11 17.64
C GLU A 86 -2.60 13.93 18.50
N THR A 87 -2.16 15.13 18.88
CA THR A 87 -2.95 16.10 19.63
C THR A 87 -3.36 17.24 18.70
N THR A 88 -4.65 17.49 18.56
CA THR A 88 -5.21 18.62 17.80
C THR A 88 -5.81 19.65 18.74
N THR A 89 -5.94 20.89 18.27
CA THR A 89 -6.70 21.93 18.97
C THR A 89 -8.09 21.99 18.34
N ASN A 90 -9.15 21.87 19.14
CA ASN A 90 -10.52 22.01 18.64
C ASN A 90 -10.95 23.48 18.48
N ASP A 91 -12.15 23.71 17.97
CA ASP A 91 -12.72 25.04 17.75
C ASP A 91 -12.86 25.88 19.05
N ALA A 92 -12.84 25.21 20.21
CA ALA A 92 -12.86 25.83 21.53
C ALA A 92 -11.43 26.08 22.11
N GLY A 93 -10.37 25.89 21.32
CA GLY A 93 -8.98 26.11 21.74
C GLY A 93 -8.41 25.03 22.65
N LYS A 94 -9.12 23.91 22.86
CA LYS A 94 -8.69 22.81 23.75
C LYS A 94 -7.85 21.80 22.99
N LYS A 95 -6.72 21.39 23.58
CA LYS A 95 -5.91 20.25 23.11
C LYS A 95 -6.65 18.94 23.38
N ILE A 96 -6.85 18.16 22.34
CA ILE A 96 -7.56 16.89 22.35
C ILE A 96 -6.75 15.84 21.59
N LYS A 97 -6.61 14.65 22.17
CA LYS A 97 -5.92 13.52 21.53
C LYS A 97 -6.88 12.79 20.60
N GLY A 98 -6.39 12.33 19.45
CA GLY A 98 -7.13 11.34 18.66
C GLY A 98 -8.23 11.88 17.75
N GLU A 99 -8.35 13.20 17.54
CA GLU A 99 -9.35 13.75 16.63
C GLU A 99 -8.86 13.93 15.19
N LYS A 100 -7.55 13.88 14.95
CA LYS A 100 -7.04 13.95 13.58
C LYS A 100 -7.42 12.68 12.83
N LYS A 101 -8.17 12.84 11.75
CA LYS A 101 -8.46 11.78 10.79
C LYS A 101 -7.15 11.42 10.09
N TRP A 102 -6.82 10.14 10.14
CA TRP A 102 -5.73 9.52 9.39
C TRP A 102 -6.34 8.57 8.37
N TYR A 103 -5.61 8.32 7.32
CA TYR A 103 -5.98 7.31 6.33
C TYR A 103 -4.87 6.27 6.25
N TYR A 104 -5.26 5.07 5.87
CA TYR A 104 -4.40 3.92 5.83
C TYR A 104 -4.60 3.23 4.49
N LEU A 105 -3.53 3.07 3.73
CA LEU A 105 -3.58 2.31 2.48
C LEU A 105 -3.20 0.88 2.79
N ILE A 106 -4.02 -0.05 2.31
CA ILE A 106 -3.78 -1.48 2.42
C ILE A 106 -3.84 -2.06 1.03
N LEU A 107 -2.77 -2.75 0.63
CA LEU A 107 -2.79 -3.70 -0.46
C LEU A 107 -3.09 -5.07 0.12
N ALA A 108 -4.21 -5.66 -0.29
CA ALA A 108 -4.65 -6.96 0.16
C ALA A 108 -4.87 -7.92 -1.01
N GLU A 109 -4.74 -9.21 -0.75
CA GLU A 109 -5.15 -10.31 -1.60
C GLU A 109 -6.27 -11.07 -0.89
N THR A 110 -7.36 -11.39 -1.60
CA THR A 110 -8.41 -12.27 -1.08
C THR A 110 -8.21 -13.69 -1.60
N GLU A 111 -7.95 -14.64 -0.72
CA GLU A 111 -7.84 -16.04 -1.13
C GLU A 111 -9.20 -16.62 -1.52
N LYS A 112 -9.18 -17.69 -2.33
CA LYS A 112 -10.40 -18.42 -2.72
C LYS A 112 -11.19 -19.00 -1.53
N THR A 113 -10.55 -19.16 -0.38
CA THR A 113 -11.18 -19.55 0.89
C THR A 113 -11.97 -18.41 1.55
N GLY A 114 -11.78 -17.17 1.08
CA GLY A 114 -12.32 -15.95 1.66
C GLY A 114 -11.38 -15.28 2.67
N ASP A 115 -10.20 -15.86 2.92
CA ASP A 115 -9.21 -15.28 3.83
C ASP A 115 -8.55 -14.05 3.18
N VAL A 116 -8.42 -12.96 3.95
CA VAL A 116 -7.82 -11.71 3.46
C VAL A 116 -6.40 -11.59 3.98
N HIS A 117 -5.44 -11.44 3.07
CA HIS A 117 -4.03 -11.33 3.36
C HIS A 117 -3.56 -9.90 3.11
N ILE A 118 -3.08 -9.23 4.15
CA ILE A 118 -2.45 -7.91 4.02
C ILE A 118 -1.04 -8.12 3.50
N LEU A 119 -0.79 -7.62 2.29
CA LEU A 119 0.51 -7.73 1.63
C LEU A 119 1.38 -6.52 1.94
N ALA A 120 0.81 -5.31 1.88
CA ALA A 120 1.50 -4.07 2.22
C ALA A 120 0.54 -3.11 2.92
N GLU A 121 1.08 -2.28 3.81
CA GLU A 121 0.29 -1.27 4.50
C GLU A 121 1.09 0.02 4.76
N GLY A 122 0.42 1.18 4.67
CA GLY A 122 1.07 2.49 4.76
C GLY A 122 0.20 3.56 5.41
N ASN A 123 0.81 4.35 6.31
CA ASN A 123 0.15 5.48 6.98
C ASN A 123 0.10 6.72 6.09
N LEU A 124 -1.03 7.43 6.09
CA LEU A 124 -1.21 8.69 5.35
C LEU A 124 -1.21 9.91 6.29
N ARG A 125 -0.39 10.92 5.96
CA ARG A 125 -0.36 12.23 6.64
C ARG A 125 -1.21 13.27 5.91
N LYS A 126 -1.34 14.46 6.52
CA LYS A 126 -2.43 15.42 6.28
C LYS A 126 -2.33 16.22 4.97
N ASP A 127 -1.18 16.25 4.31
CA ASP A 127 -0.98 17.12 3.17
C ASP A 127 -1.09 16.29 1.88
N LYS A 128 -2.12 16.59 1.10
CA LYS A 128 -2.79 15.72 0.13
C LYS A 128 -1.97 15.32 -1.12
N ILE A 129 -0.71 15.73 -1.21
CA ILE A 129 0.29 15.29 -2.22
C ILE A 129 1.05 14.05 -1.70
N ASP A 130 1.14 13.90 -0.37
CA ASP A 130 1.76 12.79 0.37
C ASP A 130 0.97 11.46 0.29
N LEU A 131 -0.07 11.36 -0.52
CA LEU A 131 -0.98 10.19 -0.50
C LEU A 131 -0.50 9.07 -1.43
N VAL A 132 -0.04 9.46 -2.63
CA VAL A 132 0.71 8.58 -3.53
C VAL A 132 2.20 8.62 -3.17
N GLU A 133 2.74 9.82 -2.86
CA GLU A 133 4.13 9.97 -2.43
C GLU A 133 4.39 9.27 -1.10
N GLY A 134 3.50 9.34 -0.10
CA GLY A 134 3.67 8.64 1.18
C GLY A 134 3.44 7.14 1.09
N PHE A 135 2.65 6.68 0.11
CA PHE A 135 2.58 5.25 -0.21
C PHE A 135 3.87 4.76 -0.86
N MET A 136 4.38 5.51 -1.85
CA MET A 136 5.69 5.26 -2.45
C MET A 136 6.81 5.31 -1.41
N GLU A 137 6.82 6.30 -0.52
CA GLU A 137 7.79 6.45 0.56
C GLU A 137 7.70 5.30 1.55
N ALA A 138 6.50 4.86 1.93
CA ALA A 138 6.31 3.70 2.80
C ALA A 138 6.83 2.40 2.15
N VAL A 139 6.55 2.20 0.86
CA VAL A 139 7.03 1.03 0.12
C VAL A 139 8.54 1.08 -0.08
N MET A 140 9.12 2.23 -0.45
CA MET A 140 10.57 2.40 -0.59
C MET A 140 11.30 2.23 0.73
N ASN A 141 10.77 2.76 1.84
CA ASN A 141 11.36 2.58 3.17
C ASN A 141 11.38 1.10 3.60
N GLU A 142 10.36 0.32 3.24
CA GLU A 142 10.40 -1.14 3.47
C GLU A 142 11.42 -1.83 2.56
N ILE A 143 11.55 -1.45 1.29
CA ILE A 143 12.59 -1.97 0.38
C ILE A 143 14.00 -1.64 0.88
N GLU A 144 14.26 -0.43 1.39
CA GLU A 144 15.56 -0.03 1.93
C GLU A 144 15.95 -0.82 3.18
N LYS A 145 15.06 -0.90 4.18
CA LYS A 145 15.28 -1.73 5.38
C LYS A 145 15.58 -3.18 5.04
N TRP A 146 15.00 -3.65 3.95
CA TRP A 146 15.16 -5.00 3.44
C TRP A 146 16.49 -5.23 2.73
N ASN A 147 17.04 -4.22 2.06
CA ASN A 147 18.37 -4.30 1.44
C ASN A 147 19.47 -4.20 2.52
N ASP A 148 19.29 -3.33 3.52
CA ASP A 148 20.22 -3.18 4.65
C ASP A 148 20.37 -4.46 5.50
N GLN A 149 19.39 -5.37 5.46
CA GLN A 149 19.42 -6.65 6.16
C GLN A 149 20.12 -7.77 5.38
N ASP A 150 20.23 -7.66 4.05
CA ASP A 150 20.90 -8.66 3.21
C ASP A 150 22.42 -8.38 3.08
N ASP A 151 22.86 -7.16 3.39
CA ASP A 151 24.28 -6.73 3.36
C ASP A 151 25.03 -6.89 4.71
N GLY A 152 24.39 -7.48 5.73
CA GLY A 152 24.96 -7.74 7.06
C GLY A 152 25.11 -9.22 7.40
#